data_AF-A0A2S8BLE0-F1
#
_entry.id   AF-A0A2S8BLE0-F1
#
_cell.length_a   1.000
_cell.length_b   1.000
_cell.length_c   1.000
_cell.angle_alpha   90.00
_cell.angle_beta   90.00
_cell.angle_gamma   90.00
#
_symmetry.space_group_name_H-M   'P 1'
#
loop_
_entity.id
_entity.type
_entity.pdbx_description
1 polymer ?
#
loop_
_entity_poly.entity_id
_entity_poly.type
_entity_poly.pdbx_seq_one_letter_code
_entity_poly.pdbx_strand_id
1 'polypeptide(L)' 'MEFFDVGAVGYFLRKVIWIVPGFTVERYRRRLRELHDRIQADGPFIAHSTRVLFEARLPAH' A
#
# COMPACT_ATOMS: atom_id res chain seq x y z
N MET A 1 3.44 2.66 -8.67
CA MET A 1 2.24 1.79 -8.67
C MET A 1 1.04 2.70 -8.68
N GLU A 2 0.07 2.44 -9.55
CA GLU A 2 -1.07 3.33 -9.77
C GLU A 2 -2.35 2.60 -9.39
N PHE A 3 -3.23 3.28 -8.65
CA PHE A 3 -4.50 2.73 -8.20
C PHE A 3 -5.65 3.62 -8.68
N PHE A 4 -6.56 3.03 -9.45
CA PHE A 4 -7.72 3.73 -10.01
C PHE A 4 -8.97 3.61 -9.13
N ASP A 5 -8.93 2.77 -8.10
CA ASP A 5 -10.00 2.61 -7.13
C ASP A 5 -9.47 2.17 -5.76
N VAL A 6 -10.28 2.44 -4.74
CA VAL A 6 -9.93 2.12 -3.34
C VAL A 6 -9.95 0.61 -3.05
N GLY A 7 -10.70 -0.18 -3.83
CA GLY A 7 -10.73 -1.64 -3.73
C GLY A 7 -9.38 -2.24 -4.13
N ALA A 8 -8.75 -1.74 -5.18
CA ALA A 8 -7.39 -2.14 -5.58
C ALA A 8 -6.35 -1.83 -4.50
N VAL A 9 -6.45 -0.67 -3.84
CA VAL A 9 -5.60 -0.31 -2.69
C VAL A 9 -5.80 -1.28 -1.53
N GLY A 10 -7.07 -1.53 -1.15
CA GLY A 10 -7.40 -2.45 -0.07
C GLY A 10 -6.96 -3.89 -0.35
N TYR A 11 -7.13 -4.36 -1.58
CA TYR A 11 -6.65 -5.67 -2.02
C TYR A 11 -5.11 -5.76 -1.93
N PHE A 12 -4.40 -4.75 -2.43
CA PHE A 12 -2.94 -4.69 -2.37
C PHE A 12 -2.44 -4.76 -0.92
N LEU A 13 -3.00 -3.97 -0.01
CA LEU A 13 -2.58 -3.96 1.41
C LEU A 13 -2.88 -5.28 2.13
N ARG A 14 -3.91 -6.03 1.71
CA ARG A 14 -4.19 -7.38 2.23
C ARG A 14 -3.25 -8.45 1.68
N LYS A 15 -2.68 -8.25 0.49
CA LYS A 15 -1.72 -9.18 -0.13
C LYS A 15 -0.27 -8.87 0.26
N VAL A 16 0.06 -7.61 0.48
CA VAL A 16 1.40 -7.11 0.78
C VAL A 16 1.42 -6.57 2.21
N ILE A 17 1.29 -7.49 3.16
CA ILE A 17 0.96 -7.20 4.57
C ILE A 17 2.02 -6.39 5.32
N TRP A 18 3.25 -6.34 4.82
CA TRP A 18 4.36 -5.60 5.44
C TRP A 18 4.34 -4.09 5.15
N ILE A 19 3.56 -3.62 4.16
CA ILE A 19 3.48 -2.19 3.83
C ILE A 19 2.71 -1.42 4.91
N VAL A 20 1.59 -1.98 5.39
CA VAL A 20 0.84 -1.45 6.54
C VAL A 20 0.49 -2.62 7.45
N PRO A 21 1.34 -2.94 8.43
CA PRO A 21 1.08 -4.01 9.38
C PRO A 21 -0.26 -3.82 10.11
N GLY A 22 -1.06 -4.89 10.17
CA GLY A 22 -2.38 -4.86 10.81
C GLY A 22 -3.45 -4.08 10.04
N PHE A 23 -3.30 -3.96 8.72
CA PHE A 23 -4.34 -3.37 7.87
C PHE A 23 -5.64 -4.19 7.89
N THR A 24 -6.76 -3.49 8.11
CA THR A 24 -8.13 -4.00 7.96
C THR A 24 -8.99 -2.88 7.39
N VAL A 25 -10.00 -3.20 6.59
CA VAL A 25 -10.89 -2.18 6.01
C VAL A 25 -11.61 -1.38 7.09
N GLU A 26 -12.12 -2.05 8.12
CA GLU A 26 -12.88 -1.44 9.23
C GLU A 26 -12.06 -0.35 9.94
N ARG A 27 -10.82 -0.69 10.36
CA ARG A 27 -9.91 0.24 11.04
C ARG A 27 -9.54 1.45 10.17
N TYR A 28 -9.49 1.28 8.85
CA TYR A 28 -9.06 2.32 7.91
C TYR A 28 -10.21 2.93 7.09
N ARG A 29 -11.48 2.62 7.41
CA ARG A 29 -12.66 3.01 6.59
C ARG A 29 -12.71 4.49 6.23
N ARG A 30 -12.35 5.37 7.19
CA ARG A 30 -12.38 6.83 6.99
C ARG A 30 -11.32 7.25 5.99
N ARG A 31 -10.08 6.75 6.16
CA ARG A 31 -8.95 7.05 5.27
C ARG A 31 -9.17 6.48 3.87
N LEU A 32 -9.78 5.29 3.77
CA LEU A 32 -10.16 4.69 2.50
C LEU A 32 -11.24 5.51 1.78
N ARG A 33 -12.21 6.07 2.52
CA ARG A 33 -13.21 6.98 1.96
C ARG A 33 -12.58 8.27 1.43
N GLU A 34 -11.72 8.91 2.23
CA GLU A 34 -10.98 10.10 1.79
C GLU A 34 -10.13 9.84 0.54
N LEU A 35 -9.50 8.66 0.48
CA LEU A 35 -8.74 8.26 -0.71
C LEU A 35 -9.65 8.02 -1.91
N HIS A 36 -10.83 7.42 -1.71
CA HIS A 36 -11.82 7.25 -2.77
C HIS A 36 -12.27 8.60 -3.33
N ASP A 37 -12.64 9.54 -2.44
CA ASP A 37 -13.09 10.87 -2.84
C ASP A 37 -11.99 11.61 -3.63
N ARG A 38 -10.73 11.49 -3.18
CA ARG A 38 -9.57 12.01 -3.91
C ARG A 38 -9.39 11.36 -5.28
N ILE A 39 -9.55 10.04 -5.38
CA ILE A 39 -9.42 9.34 -6.65
C ILE A 39 -10.51 9.79 -7.64
N GLN A 40 -11.73 10.06 -7.16
CA GLN A 40 -12.81 10.58 -7.99
C GLN A 40 -12.56 12.02 -8.46
N ALA A 41 -11.99 12.87 -7.60
CA ALA A 41 -11.77 14.28 -7.92
C ALA A 41 -10.49 14.52 -8.75
N ASP A 42 -9.40 13.86 -8.38
CA ASP A 42 -8.05 14.20 -8.85
C ASP A 42 -7.45 13.14 -9.78
N GLY A 43 -8.15 12.01 -9.98
CA GLY A 43 -7.66 10.87 -10.74
C GLY A 43 -6.82 9.88 -9.90
N PRO A 44 -6.06 8.98 -10.55
CA PRO A 44 -5.50 7.81 -9.88
C PRO A 44 -4.54 8.14 -8.73
N PHE A 45 -4.54 7.30 -7.71
CA PHE A 45 -3.58 7.37 -6.61
C PHE A 45 -2.25 6.76 -7.03
N ILE A 46 -1.22 7.60 -7.15
CA ILE A 46 0.14 7.20 -7.49
C ILE A 46 0.94 6.93 -6.22
N ALA A 47 1.35 5.68 -6.02
CA ALA A 47 2.21 5.24 -4.93
C ALA A 47 3.61 4.89 -5.45
N HIS A 48 4.63 5.44 -4.81
CA HIS A 48 6.02 5.10 -5.12
C HIS A 48 6.50 4.00 -4.18
N SER A 49 6.98 2.88 -4.74
CA SER A 49 7.61 1.81 -3.97
C SER A 49 9.11 1.86 -4.18
N THR A 50 9.86 1.87 -3.08
CA THR A 50 11.32 1.74 -3.11
C THR A 50 11.67 0.29 -2.82
N ARG A 51 12.46 -0.32 -3.70
CA ARG A 51 13.03 -1.65 -3.48
C ARG A 51 14.48 -1.49 -3.06
N VAL A 52 14.83 -2.15 -1.96
CA VAL A 52 16.21 -2.23 -1.50
C VAL A 52 16.61 -3.71 -1.53
N LEU A 53 17.76 -4.00 -2.14
CA LEU A 53 18.36 -5.33 -2.13
C LEU A 53 19.35 -5.37 -0.98
N PHE A 54 19.13 -6.31 -0.05
CA PHE A 54 20.11 -6.62 0.98
C PHE A 54 20.73 -7.98 0.64
N GLU A 55 22.05 -8.01 0.48
CA GLU A 55 22.82 -9.24 0.41
C GLU A 55 23.53 -9.43 1.75
N ALA A 56 23.06 -10.40 2.54
CA ALA A 56 23.72 -10.79 3.77
C ALA A 56 24.67 -11.96 3.48
N ARG A 57 25.92 -11.86 3.93
CA ARG A 57 26.88 -12.96 3.95
C ARG A 57 27.11 -13.38 5.40
N LEU A 58 27.22 -14.69 5.63
CA LEU A 58 27.66 -15.21 6.92
C LEU A 58 29.07 -14.66 7.21
N PRO A 59 29.36 -14.23 8.45
CA PRO A 59 30.70 -13.82 8.82
C PRO A 59 31.66 -15.00 8.65
N ALA A 60 32.80 -14.77 8.01
CA ALA A 60 33.91 -15.73 8.04
C ALA A 60 34.54 -15.68 9.43
N HIS A 61 34.67 -16.86 10.04
CA HIS A 61 35.29 -17.06 11.36
C HIS A 61 36.77 -16.66 11.36
#